data_AF-Q23TY6-F1
#
_entry.id   AF-Q23TY6-F1
#
_cell.length_a   1.000
_cell.length_b   1.000
_cell.length_c   1.000
_cell.angle_alpha   90.00
_cell.angle_beta   90.00
_cell.angle_gamma   90.00
#
_symmetry.space_group_name_H-M   'P 1'
#
loop_
_entity.id
_entity.type
_entity.pdbx_description
1 polymer ?
#
loop_
_entity_poly.entity_id
_entity_poly.type
_entity_poly.pdbx_seq_one_letter_code
_entity_poly.pdbx_strand_id
1 'polypeptide(L)'
;MKRIYSQYFAEDKKEKLLKLLNALGNIAMILKYTQSQLAMAWVLANTDVSSAITSATRPEQLDDIVKSVQVVKLITPEVNKEINAILGNKSMCGIDDKTYGLKKYKKRFNVIKNQY
;
A
#
# COMPACT_ATOMS: atom_id res chain seq x y z
N MET A 1 -6.48 -25.75 -7.19
CA MET A 1 -5.80 -24.61 -7.85
C MET A 1 -6.77 -23.69 -8.62
N LYS A 2 -7.69 -24.20 -9.46
CA LYS A 2 -8.66 -23.38 -10.24
C LYS A 2 -9.54 -22.41 -9.41
N ARG A 3 -9.90 -22.76 -8.16
CA ARG A 3 -10.77 -21.96 -7.29
C ARG A 3 -10.15 -20.62 -6.86
N ILE A 4 -8.86 -20.59 -6.52
CA ILE A 4 -8.16 -19.36 -6.10
C ILE A 4 -7.97 -18.43 -7.30
N TYR A 5 -7.61 -18.99 -8.46
CA TYR A 5 -7.46 -18.22 -9.69
C TYR A 5 -8.77 -17.54 -10.09
N SER A 6 -9.87 -18.29 -10.15
CA SER A 6 -11.20 -17.75 -10.46
C SER A 6 -11.64 -16.67 -9.45
N GLN A 7 -11.23 -16.77 -8.18
CA GLN A 7 -11.60 -15.79 -7.18
C GLN A 7 -10.95 -14.42 -7.38
N TYR A 8 -9.73 -14.34 -7.91
CA TYR A 8 -9.01 -13.07 -8.10
C TYR A 8 -8.90 -12.62 -9.57
N PHE A 9 -8.82 -13.57 -10.50
CA PHE A 9 -8.48 -13.35 -11.90
C PHE A 9 -9.56 -13.83 -12.88
N ALA A 10 -10.81 -13.98 -12.44
CA ALA A 10 -11.93 -14.15 -13.37
C ALA A 10 -12.06 -12.93 -14.30
N GLU A 11 -12.53 -13.15 -15.54
CA GLU A 11 -12.61 -12.11 -16.57
C GLU A 11 -13.46 -10.90 -16.11
N ASP A 12 -14.57 -11.15 -15.38
CA ASP A 12 -15.44 -10.10 -14.83
C ASP A 12 -14.72 -9.17 -13.83
N LYS A 13 -13.73 -9.69 -13.10
CA LYS A 13 -12.96 -8.93 -12.10
C LYS A 13 -11.79 -8.18 -12.73
N LYS A 14 -11.25 -8.70 -13.82
CA LYS A 14 -10.15 -8.09 -14.56
C LYS A 14 -10.54 -6.70 -15.07
N GLU A 15 -11.73 -6.54 -15.63
CA GLU A 15 -12.21 -5.23 -16.08
C GLU A 15 -12.29 -4.20 -14.94
N LYS A 16 -12.77 -4.65 -13.77
CA LYS A 16 -12.85 -3.79 -12.58
C LYS A 16 -11.46 -3.38 -12.10
N LEU A 17 -10.50 -4.30 -12.10
CA LEU A 17 -9.10 -4.02 -11.77
C LEU A 17 -8.46 -3.05 -12.77
N LEU A 18 -8.70 -3.22 -14.06
CA LEU A 18 -8.19 -2.32 -15.10
C LEU A 18 -8.71 -0.89 -14.91
N LYS A 19 -10.00 -0.73 -14.59
CA LYS A 19 -10.58 0.59 -14.28
C LYS A 19 -9.89 1.26 -13.08
N LEU A 20 -9.61 0.51 -12.01
CA LEU A 20 -8.89 1.00 -10.85
C LEU A 20 -7.44 1.39 -11.18
N LEU A 21 -6.73 0.55 -11.92
CA LEU A 21 -5.35 0.80 -12.33
C LEU A 21 -5.26 2.03 -13.23
N ASN A 22 -6.19 2.21 -14.16
CA ASN A 22 -6.24 3.39 -15.04
C ASN A 22 -6.50 4.67 -14.24
N ALA A 23 -7.39 4.63 -13.24
CA ALA A 23 -7.64 5.78 -12.37
C ALA A 23 -6.39 6.19 -11.57
N LEU A 24 -5.63 5.22 -11.04
CA LEU A 24 -4.35 5.48 -10.37
C LEU A 24 -3.30 6.02 -11.35
N GLY A 25 -3.28 5.51 -12.58
CA GLY A 25 -2.40 6.00 -13.65
C GLY A 25 -2.65 7.48 -13.98
N ASN A 26 -3.92 7.93 -13.96
CA ASN A 26 -4.26 9.33 -14.19
C ASN A 26 -3.69 10.25 -13.10
N ILE A 27 -3.76 9.85 -11.82
CA ILE A 27 -3.14 10.60 -10.71
C ILE A 27 -1.63 10.68 -10.91
N ALA A 28 -0.99 9.56 -11.27
CA ALA A 28 0.45 9.52 -11.51
C ALA A 28 0.86 10.48 -12.65
N MET A 29 0.08 10.54 -13.74
CA MET A 29 0.31 11.47 -14.85
C MET A 29 0.18 12.94 -14.43
N ILE A 30 -0.81 13.29 -13.60
CA ILE A 30 -0.97 14.66 -13.08
C ILE A 30 0.26 15.06 -12.25
N LEU A 31 0.79 14.14 -11.45
CA LEU A 31 1.99 14.34 -10.65
C LEU A 31 3.29 14.26 -11.46
N LYS A 32 3.23 13.92 -12.76
CA LYS A 32 4.37 13.72 -13.68
C LYS A 32 5.32 12.59 -13.26
N TYR A 33 4.78 11.52 -12.65
CA TYR A 33 5.54 10.33 -12.26
C TYR A 33 4.94 9.06 -12.86
N THR A 34 5.71 7.97 -12.85
CA THR A 34 5.19 6.67 -13.27
C THR A 34 4.26 6.08 -12.21
N GLN A 35 3.33 5.22 -12.63
CA GLN A 35 2.43 4.54 -11.70
C GLN A 35 3.18 3.69 -10.67
N SER A 36 4.30 3.06 -11.06
CA SER A 36 5.18 2.32 -10.16
C SER A 36 5.83 3.22 -9.11
N GLN A 37 6.27 4.41 -9.52
CA GLN A 37 6.83 5.41 -8.60
C GLN A 37 5.78 5.91 -7.60
N LEU A 38 4.57 6.18 -8.06
CA LEU A 38 3.47 6.56 -7.18
C LEU A 38 3.16 5.46 -6.15
N ALA A 39 3.10 4.20 -6.57
CA ALA A 39 2.83 3.08 -5.69
C ALA A 39 3.89 2.93 -4.59
N MET A 40 5.17 2.99 -4.96
CA MET A 40 6.27 2.90 -3.99
C MET A 40 6.27 4.09 -3.04
N ALA A 41 6.07 5.31 -3.56
CA ALA A 41 6.00 6.50 -2.75
C ALA A 41 4.83 6.46 -1.76
N TRP A 42 3.70 5.91 -2.16
CA TRP A 42 2.53 5.73 -1.29
C TRP A 42 2.82 4.79 -0.12
N VAL A 43 3.54 3.69 -0.36
CA VAL A 43 3.99 2.78 0.70
C VAL A 43 4.95 3.49 1.67
N LEU A 44 5.91 4.24 1.14
CA LEU A 44 6.92 4.96 1.94
C LEU A 44 6.36 6.17 2.69
N ALA A 45 5.27 6.78 2.21
CA ALA A 45 4.61 7.90 2.87
C ALA A 45 3.84 7.48 4.14
N ASN A 46 3.62 6.18 4.34
CA ASN A 46 2.95 5.67 5.52
C ASN A 46 3.91 5.58 6.72
N THR A 47 3.59 6.28 7.81
CA THR A 47 4.41 6.31 9.04
C THR A 47 4.52 4.95 9.74
N ASP A 48 3.59 4.02 9.49
CA ASP A 48 3.66 2.67 10.07
C ASP A 48 4.60 1.73 9.31
N VAL A 49 5.06 2.14 8.13
CA VAL A 49 5.96 1.34 7.29
C VAL A 49 7.40 1.79 7.53
N SER A 50 8.20 0.93 8.15
CA SER A 50 9.62 1.22 8.37
C SER A 50 10.51 0.87 7.18
N SER A 51 10.08 -0.06 6.33
CA SER A 51 10.86 -0.53 5.18
C SER A 51 9.93 -1.09 4.11
N ALA A 52 10.27 -0.83 2.85
CA ALA A 52 9.55 -1.34 1.69
C ALA A 52 10.47 -2.26 0.90
N ILE A 53 10.03 -3.50 0.67
CA ILE A 53 10.77 -4.52 -0.06
C ILE A 53 10.32 -4.49 -1.52
N THR A 54 11.28 -4.36 -2.42
CA THR A 54 11.02 -4.39 -3.86
C THR A 54 11.89 -5.44 -4.53
N SER A 55 11.32 -6.15 -5.50
CA SER A 55 12.04 -7.09 -6.35
C SER A 55 12.14 -6.51 -7.75
N ALA A 56 13.35 -6.32 -8.25
CA ALA A 56 13.62 -5.89 -9.61
C ALA A 56 14.43 -6.97 -10.34
N THR A 57 14.07 -7.27 -11.59
CA THR A 57 14.81 -8.21 -12.43
C THR A 57 15.79 -7.49 -13.37
N ARG A 58 15.58 -6.20 -13.59
CA ARG A 58 16.45 -5.33 -14.39
C ARG A 58 16.92 -4.11 -13.59
N PRO A 59 18.14 -3.59 -13.83
CA PRO A 59 18.66 -2.42 -13.12
C PRO A 59 17.80 -1.17 -13.33
N GLU A 60 17.27 -0.96 -14.53
CA GLU A 60 16.40 0.18 -14.88
C GLU A 60 15.15 0.27 -13.96
N GLN A 61 14.58 -0.87 -13.58
CA GLN A 61 13.44 -0.92 -12.67
C GLN A 61 13.82 -0.45 -11.27
N LEU A 62 15.03 -0.80 -10.82
CA LEU A 62 15.55 -0.36 -9.53
C LEU A 62 15.76 1.16 -9.52
N ASP A 63 16.32 1.72 -10.59
CA ASP A 63 16.50 3.16 -10.73
C ASP A 63 15.18 3.91 -10.66
N ASP A 64 14.13 3.40 -11.31
CA ASP A 64 12.79 3.97 -11.24
C ASP A 64 12.19 3.91 -9.84
N ILE A 65 12.40 2.80 -9.12
CA ILE A 65 11.95 2.67 -7.74
C ILE A 65 12.71 3.63 -6.81
N VAL A 66 14.01 3.80 -6.97
CA VAL A 66 14.81 4.73 -6.15
C VAL A 66 14.36 6.18 -6.37
N LYS A 67 14.05 6.57 -7.61
CA LYS A 67 13.50 7.91 -7.92
C LYS A 67 12.17 8.19 -7.22
N SER A 68 11.39 7.17 -6.86
CA SER A 68 10.11 7.32 -6.16
C SER A 68 10.23 8.01 -4.79
N VAL A 69 11.41 7.98 -4.15
CA VAL A 69 11.65 8.64 -2.86
C VAL A 69 11.40 10.15 -2.95
N GLN A 70 11.59 10.76 -4.12
CA GLN A 70 11.31 12.18 -4.35
C GLN A 70 9.80 12.47 -4.32
N VAL A 71 8.99 11.50 -4.78
CA VAL A 71 7.52 11.60 -4.84
C VAL A 71 6.89 11.53 -3.46
N VAL A 72 7.54 10.89 -2.49
CA VAL A 72 7.03 10.77 -1.10
C VAL A 72 6.67 12.13 -0.52
N LYS A 73 7.46 13.16 -0.81
CA LYS A 73 7.22 14.54 -0.33
C LYS A 73 6.00 15.21 -0.96
N LEU A 74 5.57 14.73 -2.12
CA LEU A 74 4.45 15.27 -2.88
C LEU A 74 3.11 14.61 -2.53
N ILE A 75 3.12 13.51 -1.76
CA ILE A 75 1.91 12.85 -1.30
C ILE A 75 1.31 13.69 -0.17
N THR A 76 0.45 14.63 -0.55
CA THR A 76 -0.37 15.40 0.38
C THR A 76 -1.50 14.51 0.94
N PRO A 77 -2.09 14.87 2.09
CA PRO A 77 -3.26 14.18 2.62
C PRO A 77 -4.45 14.16 1.64
N GLU A 78 -4.54 15.14 0.74
CA GLU A 78 -5.55 15.21 -0.31
C GLU A 78 -5.35 14.13 -1.37
N VAL A 79 -4.13 13.99 -1.90
CA VAL A 79 -3.77 12.92 -2.85
C VAL A 79 -3.99 11.55 -2.23
N ASN A 80 -3.61 11.38 -0.96
CA ASN A 80 -3.86 10.13 -0.26
C ASN A 80 -5.37 9.84 -0.11
N LYS A 81 -6.20 10.86 0.12
CA LYS A 81 -7.66 10.70 0.18
C LYS A 81 -8.24 10.27 -1.17
N GLU A 82 -7.74 10.82 -2.27
CA GLU A 82 -8.14 10.45 -3.63
C GLU A 82 -7.76 9.00 -3.96
N ILE A 83 -6.51 8.60 -3.66
CA ILE A 83 -6.04 7.22 -3.82
C ILE A 83 -6.91 6.26 -3.01
N ASN A 84 -7.25 6.60 -1.76
CA ASN A 84 -8.11 5.79 -0.91
C ASN A 84 -9.55 5.70 -1.45
N ALA A 85 -10.07 6.77 -2.06
CA ALA A 85 -11.40 6.76 -2.66
C ALA A 85 -11.46 5.82 -3.89
N ILE A 86 -10.39 5.77 -4.68
CA ILE A 86 -10.27 4.83 -5.80
C ILE A 86 -10.18 3.39 -5.29
N LEU A 87 -9.29 3.11 -4.34
CA LEU A 87 -9.04 1.74 -3.87
C LEU A 87 -10.22 1.16 -3.08
N GLY A 88 -10.96 1.99 -2.34
CA GLY A 88 -12.16 1.57 -1.60
C GLY A 88 -11.91 0.47 -0.55
N ASN A 89 -10.65 0.18 -0.21
CA ASN A 89 -10.25 -0.92 0.67
C ASN A 89 -9.95 -0.45 2.10
N LYS A 90 -10.59 0.63 2.55
CA LYS A 90 -10.50 1.02 3.96
C LYS A 90 -11.29 0.00 4.78
N SER A 91 -10.63 -0.58 5.79
CA SER A 91 -11.22 -1.54 6.73
C SER A 91 -12.54 -0.98 7.28
N MET A 92 -13.60 -1.78 7.17
CA MET A 92 -14.93 -1.38 7.65
C MET A 92 -14.91 -1.22 9.17
N CYS A 93 -15.14 0.02 9.62
CA CYS A 93 -15.77 0.36 10.90
C CYS A 93 -15.26 -0.37 12.16
N GLY A 94 -14.50 0.35 12.99
CA GLY A 94 -14.27 0.01 14.41
C GLY A 94 -13.24 -1.09 14.70
N ILE A 95 -12.71 -1.72 13.66
CA ILE A 95 -11.60 -2.66 13.75
C ILE A 95 -10.39 -2.00 13.11
N ASP A 96 -9.49 -1.46 13.92
CA ASP A 96 -8.16 -1.17 13.40
C ASP A 96 -7.38 -2.48 13.38
N ASP A 97 -6.96 -2.85 12.18
CA ASP A 97 -6.08 -3.96 11.83
C ASP A 97 -4.77 -3.95 12.63
N LYS A 98 -4.37 -2.77 13.15
CA LYS A 98 -3.20 -2.58 14.01
C LYS A 98 -3.42 -3.03 15.46
N THR A 99 -4.64 -2.98 15.99
CA THR A 99 -4.99 -3.40 17.35
C THR A 99 -5.71 -4.75 17.40
N TYR A 100 -6.21 -5.24 16.25
CA TYR A 100 -6.99 -6.48 16.17
C TYR A 100 -6.23 -7.72 16.68
N GLY A 101 -4.88 -7.67 16.73
CA GLY A 101 -4.02 -8.73 17.25
C GLY A 101 -3.47 -8.53 18.68
N LEU A 102 -3.57 -7.34 19.28
CA LEU A 102 -2.81 -7.00 20.50
C LEU A 102 -3.52 -7.36 21.82
N LYS A 103 -4.79 -7.78 21.80
CA LYS A 103 -5.52 -8.10 23.05
C LYS A 103 -5.06 -9.39 23.75
N LYS A 104 -4.36 -10.31 23.08
CA LYS A 104 -3.99 -11.62 23.67
C LYS A 104 -2.70 -11.62 24.50
N TYR A 105 -1.80 -10.64 24.32
CA TYR A 105 -0.44 -10.68 24.88
C TYR A 105 -0.06 -9.51 25.82
N LYS A 106 -1.01 -8.65 26.22
CA LYS A 106 -0.74 -7.50 27.11
C LYS A 106 -0.23 -7.90 28.52
N LYS A 107 -0.46 -9.14 28.97
CA LYS A 107 0.05 -9.65 30.25
C LYS A 107 1.56 -9.90 30.26
N ARG A 108 2.21 -10.20 29.12
CA ARG A 108 3.64 -10.57 29.08
C ARG A 108 4.59 -9.37 29.12
N PHE A 109 4.21 -8.23 28.53
CA PHE A 109 5.06 -7.02 28.53
C PHE A 109 5.18 -6.38 29.93
N ASN A 110 4.17 -6.50 30.79
CA ASN A 110 4.23 -5.98 32.16
C ASN A 110 5.11 -6.83 33.09
N VAL A 111 5.41 -8.09 32.74
CA VAL A 111 6.29 -8.96 33.53
C VAL A 111 7.77 -8.65 33.24
N ILE A 112 8.10 -8.26 32.01
CA ILE A 112 9.49 -7.98 31.58
C ILE A 112 9.97 -6.62 32.11
N LYS A 113 9.06 -5.67 32.36
CA LYS A 113 9.40 -4.35 32.95
C LYS A 113 9.64 -4.36 34.47
N ASN A 114 9.44 -5.49 35.15
CA ASN A 114 9.56 -5.58 36.61
C ASN A 114 10.68 -6.53 37.07
N GLN A 115 11.70 -6.73 36.22
CA GLN A 115 12.81 -7.65 36.45
C GLN A 115 14.21 -7.04 36.24
N TYR A 116 14.32 -5.72 35.99
CA TYR A 116 15.57 -4.95 36.08
C TYR A 116 15.26 -3.54 36.54
#